data_AF-A0A7J8NM26-F1
#
_entry.id   AF-A0A7J8NM26-F1
#
_cell.length_a   1.000
_cell.length_b   1.000
_cell.length_c   1.000
_cell.angle_alpha   90.00
_cell.angle_beta   90.00
_cell.angle_gamma   90.00
#
_symmetry.space_group_name_H-M   'P 1'
#
loop_
_entity.id
_entity.type
_entity.pdbx_description
1 polymer ?
#
loop_
_entity_poly.entity_id
_entity_poly.type
_entity_poly.pdbx_seq_one_letter_code
_entity_poly.pdbx_strand_id
1 'polypeptide(L)'
;MDTDAVSGNDGGHQSVHTAIPVAASSPDLGYASSHKTHQFPKHDSVKLNAHNFPLWKQQLLLILEGYGLYEFVLGTIQVPPQSVLDSNVSTLQYSLYSQKKGQLTIQEYLAKIQGQCDTLLAAGNGISEQEHVSVILASLPVEYESIRIVASTMNVSLDHLTEMLIDCEARQQDIISDMSLQANIAHHTESNGSRGKQFDNNSRSSSTSSR
;
A
#
# COMPACT_ATOMS: atom_id res chain seq x y z
N MET A 1 68.67 34.51 -52.29
CA MET A 1 67.30 35.05 -52.46
C MET A 1 67.00 34.92 -53.93
N ASP A 2 66.37 33.81 -54.30
CA ASP A 2 65.83 33.57 -55.63
C ASP A 2 64.34 33.30 -55.43
N THR A 3 63.48 34.13 -56.02
CA THR A 3 62.05 33.85 -56.11
C THR A 3 61.58 34.17 -57.53
N ASP A 4 61.34 33.09 -58.27
CA ASP A 4 60.75 33.00 -59.59
C ASP A 4 59.29 33.50 -59.64
N ALA A 5 59.04 34.42 -60.56
CA ALA A 5 58.19 34.30 -61.75
C ALA A 5 56.82 33.56 -61.74
N VAL A 6 55.86 34.25 -62.41
CA VAL A 6 54.82 33.72 -63.35
C VAL A 6 53.57 33.09 -62.72
N SER A 7 52.33 33.22 -63.22
CA SER A 7 51.59 34.05 -64.19
C SER A 7 50.12 33.59 -64.06
N GLY A 8 49.16 34.42 -64.49
CA GLY A 8 47.72 34.21 -64.30
C GLY A 8 47.13 32.98 -65.01
N ASN A 9 45.95 32.53 -64.54
CA ASN A 9 44.67 32.83 -65.18
C ASN A 9 43.52 32.05 -64.50
N ASP A 10 42.38 32.72 -64.46
CA ASP A 10 41.07 32.36 -63.89
C ASP A 10 40.36 31.25 -64.69
N GLY A 11 39.59 30.40 -64.01
CA GLY A 11 38.97 29.21 -64.59
C GLY A 11 37.65 28.79 -63.93
N GLY A 12 36.60 28.74 -64.76
CA GLY A 12 35.35 27.98 -64.57
C GLY A 12 34.32 28.64 -63.65
N HIS A 13 33.00 28.60 -63.85
CA HIS A 13 32.16 27.53 -64.41
C HIS A 13 30.83 28.14 -64.89
N GLN A 14 30.29 27.70 -66.04
CA GLN A 14 28.95 28.08 -66.53
C GLN A 14 28.12 26.82 -66.84
N SER A 15 26.95 26.75 -66.19
CA SER A 15 25.65 26.13 -66.53
C SER A 15 25.55 24.85 -67.37
N VAL A 16 24.85 23.81 -66.84
CA VAL A 16 23.64 23.20 -67.43
C VAL A 16 23.12 22.08 -66.50
N HIS A 17 21.82 22.04 -66.17
CA HIS A 17 21.17 20.79 -65.76
C HIS A 17 19.77 20.68 -66.36
N THR A 18 19.66 19.73 -67.29
CA THR A 18 18.45 19.16 -67.89
C THR A 18 17.78 18.18 -66.91
N ALA A 19 16.46 18.04 -67.00
CA ALA A 19 15.64 17.14 -66.18
C ALA A 19 15.93 15.63 -66.38
N ILE A 20 15.62 14.80 -65.37
CA ILE A 20 14.76 13.58 -65.40
C ILE A 20 14.83 12.84 -64.03
N PRO A 21 13.71 12.25 -63.53
CA PRO A 21 13.58 11.70 -62.17
C PRO A 21 13.97 10.22 -62.07
N VAL A 22 14.37 9.77 -60.88
CA VAL A 22 14.45 8.33 -60.58
C VAL A 22 13.95 8.04 -59.16
N ALA A 23 13.01 7.12 -59.06
CA ALA A 23 12.51 6.58 -57.82
C ALA A 23 13.55 5.64 -57.20
N ALA A 24 13.85 5.83 -55.92
CA ALA A 24 14.51 4.83 -55.09
C ALA A 24 13.78 4.79 -53.75
N SER A 25 13.10 3.68 -53.50
CA SER A 25 12.49 3.34 -52.22
C SER A 25 13.58 3.06 -51.18
N SER A 26 13.43 3.61 -49.98
CA SER A 26 13.75 2.89 -48.73
C SER A 26 12.98 3.51 -47.55
N PRO A 27 12.57 2.68 -46.57
CA PRO A 27 11.72 3.06 -45.45
C PRO A 27 12.57 3.54 -44.27
N ASP A 28 12.13 4.56 -43.54
CA ASP A 28 12.60 4.74 -42.17
C ASP A 28 11.44 5.06 -41.21
N LEU A 29 11.39 4.24 -40.17
CA LEU A 29 10.42 4.22 -39.08
C LEU A 29 10.85 5.27 -38.06
N GLY A 30 10.38 6.50 -38.24
CA GLY A 30 10.47 7.52 -37.20
C GLY A 30 9.17 7.59 -36.41
N TYR A 31 8.98 6.70 -35.43
CA TYR A 31 7.95 6.85 -34.40
C TYR A 31 8.10 8.24 -33.77
N ALA A 32 7.23 9.18 -34.15
CA ALA A 32 7.04 10.41 -33.39
C ALA A 32 6.42 10.00 -32.05
N SER A 33 7.29 9.71 -31.07
CA SER A 33 6.90 9.48 -29.69
C SER A 33 6.14 10.71 -29.22
N SER A 34 4.81 10.58 -29.13
CA SER A 34 3.97 11.56 -28.47
C SER A 34 4.36 11.52 -27.00
N HIS A 35 5.29 12.38 -26.61
CA HIS A 35 5.59 12.68 -25.22
C HIS A 35 4.31 13.19 -24.59
N LYS A 36 3.53 12.28 -23.99
CA LYS A 36 2.38 12.61 -23.18
C LYS A 36 2.95 13.22 -21.90
N THR A 37 3.27 14.52 -21.94
CA THR A 37 3.44 15.30 -20.73
C THR A 37 2.15 15.10 -19.94
N HIS A 38 2.25 14.41 -18.81
CA HIS A 38 1.16 14.24 -17.87
C HIS A 38 0.79 15.63 -17.38
N GLN A 39 -0.16 16.24 -18.10
CA GLN A 39 -0.73 17.52 -17.72
C GLN A 39 -1.44 17.27 -16.40
N PHE A 40 -0.89 17.83 -15.32
CA PHE A 40 -1.55 17.83 -14.03
C PHE A 40 -2.98 18.37 -14.19
N PRO A 41 -3.96 17.84 -13.44
CA PRO A 41 -5.31 18.39 -13.42
C PRO A 41 -5.22 19.91 -13.30
N LYS A 42 -5.91 20.65 -14.17
CA LYS A 42 -5.99 22.11 -14.09
C LYS A 42 -6.78 22.46 -12.83
N HIS A 43 -6.17 22.31 -11.66
CA HIS A 43 -6.63 22.99 -10.45
C HIS A 43 -6.71 24.47 -10.82
N ASP A 44 -7.82 25.13 -10.48
CA ASP A 44 -8.01 26.55 -10.76
C ASP A 44 -6.83 27.34 -10.20
N SER A 45 -5.87 27.66 -11.07
CA SER A 45 -4.64 28.32 -10.65
C SER A 45 -4.97 29.79 -10.43
N VAL A 46 -5.22 30.16 -9.17
CA VAL A 46 -5.42 31.56 -8.79
C VAL A 46 -4.07 32.25 -8.85
N LYS A 47 -3.93 33.22 -9.76
CA LYS A 47 -2.70 33.99 -9.91
C LYS A 47 -2.50 34.88 -8.67
N LEU A 48 -1.28 34.88 -8.13
CA LEU A 48 -0.94 35.79 -7.05
C LEU A 48 -0.98 37.24 -7.55
N ASN A 49 -1.61 38.11 -6.78
CA ASN A 49 -1.72 39.55 -6.99
C ASN A 49 -1.40 40.27 -5.67
N ALA A 50 -1.32 41.59 -5.69
CA ALA A 50 -0.96 42.37 -4.51
C ALA A 50 -1.87 42.15 -3.30
N HIS A 51 -3.12 41.72 -3.52
CA HIS A 51 -4.10 41.50 -2.46
C HIS A 51 -3.98 40.11 -1.81
N ASN A 52 -3.74 39.05 -2.59
CA ASN A 52 -3.64 37.67 -2.06
C ASN A 52 -2.19 37.26 -1.69
N PHE A 53 -1.18 37.93 -2.24
CA PHE A 53 0.22 37.62 -2.01
C PHE A 53 0.65 37.74 -0.54
N PRO A 54 0.27 38.79 0.22
CA PRO A 54 0.67 38.91 1.62
C PRO A 54 0.17 37.73 2.47
N LEU A 55 -1.09 37.32 2.27
CA LEU A 55 -1.69 36.20 2.96
C LEU A 55 -1.03 34.87 2.56
N TRP A 56 -0.89 34.63 1.26
CA TRP A 56 -0.21 33.44 0.75
C TRP A 56 1.23 33.34 1.25
N LYS A 57 1.96 34.47 1.24
CA LYS A 57 3.33 34.55 1.75
C LYS A 57 3.37 34.22 3.23
N GLN A 58 2.48 34.78 4.03
CA GLN A 58 2.42 34.49 5.47
C GLN A 58 2.08 33.03 5.74
N GLN A 59 1.11 32.45 5.03
CA GLN A 59 0.76 31.03 5.16
C GLN A 59 1.94 30.12 4.80
N LEU A 60 2.63 30.41 3.69
CA LEU A 60 3.79 29.65 3.27
C LEU A 60 4.94 29.79 4.28
N LEU A 61 5.21 31.01 4.76
CA LEU A 61 6.24 31.25 5.77
C LEU A 61 5.97 30.49 7.06
N LEU A 62 4.73 30.48 7.56
CA LEU A 62 4.35 29.74 8.77
C LEU A 62 4.54 28.23 8.60
N ILE A 63 4.23 27.69 7.42
CA ILE A 63 4.48 26.28 7.11
C ILE A 63 5.99 26.03 7.11
N LEU A 64 6.76 26.84 6.38
CA LEU A 64 8.21 26.66 6.28
C LEU A 64 8.90 26.80 7.63
N GLU A 65 8.50 27.76 8.45
CA GLU A 65 9.02 27.97 9.80
C GLU A 65 8.62 26.83 10.73
N GLY A 66 7.35 26.40 10.70
CA GLY A 66 6.84 25.29 11.53
C GLY A 66 7.51 23.95 11.26
N TYR A 67 7.95 23.70 10.02
CA TYR A 67 8.71 22.50 9.66
C TYR A 67 10.24 22.71 9.69
N GLY A 68 10.73 23.89 10.11
CA GLY A 68 12.17 24.21 10.10
C GLY A 68 12.79 24.27 8.70
N LEU A 69 11.96 24.40 7.66
CA LEU A 69 12.35 24.43 6.25
C LEU A 69 12.76 25.83 5.77
N TYR A 70 12.41 26.88 6.52
CA TYR A 70 12.61 28.28 6.13
C TYR A 70 14.07 28.61 5.82
N GLU A 71 15.00 28.17 6.67
CA GLU A 71 16.43 28.41 6.53
C GLU A 71 17.04 27.68 5.31
N PHE A 72 16.47 26.54 4.92
CA PHE A 72 16.90 25.82 3.71
C PHE A 72 16.45 26.55 2.43
N VAL A 73 15.24 27.12 2.43
CA VAL A 73 14.71 27.88 1.27
C VAL A 73 15.46 29.20 1.07
N LEU A 74 15.91 29.84 2.17
CA LEU A 74 16.76 31.03 2.12
C LEU A 74 18.22 30.72 1.77
N GLY A 75 18.64 29.45 1.82
CA GLY A 75 20.02 29.03 1.57
C GLY A 75 21.00 29.41 2.69
N THR A 76 20.50 29.74 3.88
CA THR A 76 21.33 30.04 5.07
C THR A 76 21.91 28.79 5.70
N ILE A 77 21.29 27.63 5.48
CA ILE A 77 21.77 26.32 5.88
C ILE A 77 21.98 25.45 4.64
N GLN A 78 23.13 24.77 4.56
CA GLN A 78 23.41 23.82 3.49
C GLN A 78 22.39 22.68 3.56
N VAL A 79 21.65 22.48 2.47
CA VAL A 79 20.71 21.35 2.30
C VAL A 79 21.42 20.07 2.69
N PRO A 80 20.81 19.21 3.53
CA PRO A 80 21.42 17.94 3.91
C PRO A 80 21.85 17.18 2.66
N PRO A 81 22.98 16.46 2.70
CA PRO A 81 23.39 15.63 1.58
C PRO A 81 22.19 14.81 1.13
N GLN A 82 21.84 14.91 -0.15
CA GLN A 82 20.74 14.13 -0.72
C GLN A 82 21.05 12.68 -0.36
N SER A 83 20.29 12.09 0.57
CA SER A 83 20.31 10.66 0.75
C SER A 83 19.78 10.13 -0.58
N VAL A 84 20.70 9.73 -1.46
CA VAL A 84 20.39 8.91 -2.61
C VAL A 84 20.03 7.57 -2.01
N LEU A 85 18.85 7.53 -1.41
CA LEU A 85 18.25 6.33 -0.90
C LEU A 85 17.88 5.61 -2.19
N ASP A 86 18.68 4.58 -2.51
CA ASP A 86 18.54 3.80 -3.74
C ASP A 86 17.07 3.65 -4.08
N SER A 87 16.66 3.92 -5.33
CA SER A 87 15.25 3.91 -5.73
C SER A 87 14.54 2.65 -5.24
N ASN A 88 15.26 1.53 -5.18
CA ASN A 88 14.83 0.25 -4.65
C ASN A 88 14.53 0.29 -3.14
N VAL A 89 15.41 0.88 -2.33
CA VAL A 89 15.22 1.04 -0.88
C VAL A 89 14.02 1.96 -0.61
N SER A 90 13.87 3.03 -1.39
CA SER A 90 12.73 3.95 -1.27
C SER A 90 11.42 3.22 -1.53
N THR A 91 11.35 2.47 -2.64
CA THR A 91 10.16 1.68 -2.98
C THR A 91 9.87 0.58 -1.95
N LEU A 92 10.91 -0.01 -1.37
CA LEU A 92 10.77 -1.07 -0.37
C LEU A 92 10.27 -0.52 0.97
N GLN A 93 10.76 0.65 1.40
CA GLN A 93 10.22 1.36 2.55
C GLN A 93 8.75 1.73 2.33
N TYR A 94 8.39 2.32 1.19
CA TYR A 94 6.98 2.59 0.89
C TYR A 94 6.12 1.32 0.90
N SER A 95 6.64 0.22 0.37
CA SER A 95 5.96 -1.08 0.40
C SER A 95 5.74 -1.57 1.83
N LEU A 96 6.74 -1.40 2.70
CA LEU A 96 6.71 -1.79 4.12
C LEU A 96 5.62 -1.01 4.88
N TYR A 97 5.65 0.33 4.85
CA TYR A 97 4.65 1.15 5.56
C TYR A 97 3.23 1.03 4.99
N SER A 98 3.11 0.63 3.73
CA SER A 98 1.81 0.36 3.10
C SER A 98 1.36 -1.10 3.23
N GLN A 99 2.14 -1.98 3.88
CA GLN A 99 1.69 -3.35 4.13
C GLN A 99 0.45 -3.35 5.01
N LYS A 100 -0.41 -4.33 4.80
CA LYS A 100 -1.59 -4.61 5.63
C LYS A 100 -1.65 -6.11 5.85
N LYS A 101 -2.14 -6.53 7.02
CA LYS A 101 -2.42 -7.94 7.28
C LYS A 101 -3.37 -8.51 6.22
N GLY A 102 -4.46 -7.81 5.93
CA GLY A 102 -5.45 -8.25 4.93
C GLY A 102 -6.02 -9.63 5.29
N GLN A 103 -6.01 -10.54 4.33
CA GLN A 103 -6.45 -11.94 4.52
C GLN A 103 -5.31 -12.89 4.91
N LEU A 104 -4.09 -12.39 5.08
CA LEU A 104 -2.98 -13.21 5.56
C LEU A 104 -3.26 -13.64 7.00
N THR A 105 -2.78 -14.82 7.37
CA THR A 105 -2.60 -15.16 8.79
C THR A 105 -1.59 -14.22 9.43
N ILE A 106 -1.64 -14.08 10.76
CA ILE A 106 -0.67 -13.28 11.50
C ILE A 106 0.74 -13.79 11.24
N GLN A 107 0.93 -15.11 11.23
CA GLN A 107 2.24 -15.70 10.96
C GLN A 107 2.78 -15.33 9.57
N GLU A 108 1.97 -15.44 8.51
CA GLU A 108 2.37 -15.06 7.15
C GLU A 108 2.64 -13.57 7.04
N TYR A 109 1.82 -12.75 7.70
CA TYR A 109 1.97 -11.30 7.70
C TYR A 109 3.28 -10.86 8.38
N LEU A 110 3.58 -11.40 9.56
CA LEU A 110 4.84 -11.12 10.29
C LEU A 110 6.05 -11.56 9.48
N ALA A 111 6.03 -12.76 8.91
CA ALA A 111 7.11 -13.26 8.05
C ALA A 111 7.35 -12.36 6.82
N LYS A 112 6.27 -11.82 6.25
CA LYS A 112 6.36 -10.91 5.10
C LYS A 112 7.01 -9.57 5.46
N ILE A 113 6.61 -8.96 6.59
CA ILE A 113 7.25 -7.73 7.09
C ILE A 113 8.72 -8.00 7.38
N GLN A 114 9.02 -9.10 8.07
CA GLN A 114 10.38 -9.49 8.41
C GLN A 114 11.25 -9.64 7.15
N GLY A 115 10.77 -10.31 6.11
CA GLY A 115 11.51 -10.44 4.84
C GLY A 115 11.78 -9.11 4.14
N GLN A 116 10.87 -8.14 4.23
CA GLN A 116 11.09 -6.79 3.72
C GLN A 116 12.14 -6.04 4.56
N CYS A 117 12.11 -6.19 5.88
CA CYS A 117 13.11 -5.63 6.78
C CYS A 117 14.50 -6.25 6.59
N ASP A 118 14.59 -7.55 6.38
CA ASP A 118 15.86 -8.23 6.07
C ASP A 118 16.44 -7.75 4.74
N THR A 119 15.57 -7.49 3.76
CA THR A 119 15.98 -6.92 2.47
C THR A 119 16.47 -5.48 2.62
N LEU A 120 15.83 -4.68 3.48
CA LEU A 120 16.28 -3.33 3.82
C LEU A 120 17.60 -3.36 4.59
N LEU A 121 17.77 -4.31 5.51
CA LEU A 121 19.01 -4.52 6.25
C LEU A 121 20.16 -4.91 5.32
N ALA A 122 19.91 -5.81 4.36
CA ALA A 122 20.89 -6.20 3.34
C ALA A 122 21.29 -5.05 2.41
N ALA A 123 20.37 -4.10 2.17
CA ALA A 123 20.64 -2.86 1.43
C ALA A 123 21.35 -1.78 2.29
N GLY A 124 21.71 -2.08 3.54
CA GLY A 124 22.39 -1.16 4.45
C GLY A 124 21.47 -0.18 5.18
N ASN A 125 20.15 -0.33 5.06
CA ASN A 125 19.15 0.53 5.69
C ASN A 125 18.39 -0.24 6.77
N GLY A 126 19.06 -0.48 7.90
CA GLY A 126 18.46 -1.18 9.05
C GLY A 126 17.28 -0.43 9.64
N ILE A 127 16.21 -1.15 9.98
CA ILE A 127 15.03 -0.63 10.66
C ILE A 127 15.20 -0.82 12.16
N SER A 128 14.81 0.18 12.96
CA SER A 128 14.82 0.06 14.42
C SER A 128 13.70 -0.86 14.92
N GLU A 129 13.89 -1.53 16.06
CA GLU A 129 12.87 -2.41 16.65
C GLU A 129 11.54 -1.67 16.88
N GLN A 130 11.60 -0.42 17.38
CA GLN A 130 10.42 0.40 17.63
C GLN A 130 9.66 0.73 16.34
N GLU A 131 10.39 0.95 15.26
CA GLU A 131 9.79 1.20 13.95
C GLU A 131 9.16 -0.07 13.38
N HIS A 132 9.80 -1.22 13.60
CA HIS A 132 9.26 -2.53 13.26
C HIS A 132 7.91 -2.78 13.97
N VAL A 133 7.88 -2.53 15.29
CA VAL A 133 6.66 -2.57 16.11
C VAL A 133 5.61 -1.59 15.58
N SER A 134 6.00 -0.35 15.30
CA SER A 134 5.09 0.69 14.80
C SER A 134 4.44 0.30 13.47
N VAL A 135 5.22 -0.24 12.52
CA VAL A 135 4.73 -0.71 11.22
C VAL A 135 3.71 -1.83 11.38
N ILE A 136 4.03 -2.83 12.22
CA ILE A 136 3.12 -3.94 12.51
C ILE A 136 1.81 -3.39 13.07
N LEU A 137 1.89 -2.56 14.11
CA LEU A 137 0.73 -2.02 14.81
C LEU A 137 -0.11 -1.09 13.93
N ALA A 138 0.47 -0.31 13.03
CA ALA A 138 -0.26 0.65 12.19
C ALA A 138 -1.23 -0.03 11.22
N SER A 139 -0.95 -1.27 10.84
CA SER A 139 -1.60 -1.94 9.72
C SER A 139 -2.33 -3.23 10.11
N LEU A 140 -2.50 -3.44 11.41
CA LEU A 140 -3.41 -4.44 11.96
C LEU A 140 -4.89 -4.07 11.70
N PRO A 141 -5.76 -5.07 11.48
CA PRO A 141 -7.21 -4.91 11.48
C PRO A 141 -7.77 -4.50 12.85
N VAL A 142 -9.03 -4.06 12.86
CA VAL A 142 -9.73 -3.61 14.08
C VAL A 142 -9.95 -4.75 15.09
N GLU A 143 -9.99 -6.01 14.66
CA GLU A 143 -10.09 -7.13 15.61
C GLU A 143 -8.87 -7.25 16.55
N TYR A 144 -7.75 -6.59 16.25
CA TYR A 144 -6.55 -6.56 17.10
C TYR A 144 -6.38 -5.23 17.87
N GLU A 145 -7.42 -4.38 17.97
CA GLU A 145 -7.32 -3.07 18.65
C GLU A 145 -6.82 -3.17 20.09
N SER A 146 -7.26 -4.18 20.86
CA SER A 146 -6.79 -4.37 22.23
C SER A 146 -5.27 -4.56 22.30
N ILE A 147 -4.72 -5.32 21.36
CA ILE A 147 -3.27 -5.55 21.25
C ILE A 147 -2.56 -4.27 20.82
N ARG A 148 -3.14 -3.54 19.85
CA ARG A 148 -2.61 -2.23 19.42
C ARG A 148 -2.49 -1.25 20.59
N ILE A 149 -3.54 -1.15 21.42
CA ILE A 149 -3.57 -0.26 22.59
C ILE A 149 -2.55 -0.70 23.65
N VAL A 150 -2.54 -1.98 24.01
CA VAL A 150 -1.62 -2.53 25.02
C VAL A 150 -0.17 -2.33 24.59
N ALA A 151 0.17 -2.72 23.35
CA ALA A 151 1.51 -2.60 22.82
C ALA A 151 1.99 -1.14 22.73
N SER A 152 1.10 -0.23 22.33
CA SER A 152 1.41 1.21 22.25
C SER A 152 1.58 1.87 23.61
N THR A 153 0.91 1.37 24.66
CA THR A 153 0.95 1.97 26.01
C THR A 153 2.08 1.40 26.87
N MET A 154 2.44 0.14 26.64
CA MET A 154 3.39 -0.59 27.48
C MET A 154 4.80 -0.71 26.89
N ASN A 155 5.08 -0.11 25.73
CA ASN A 155 6.38 -0.23 25.02
C ASN A 155 6.84 -1.69 24.90
N VAL A 156 5.98 -2.53 24.35
CA VAL A 156 6.22 -3.97 24.23
C VAL A 156 7.31 -4.23 23.17
N SER A 157 8.26 -5.14 23.48
CA SER A 157 9.30 -5.56 22.53
C SER A 157 8.70 -6.28 21.31
N LEU A 158 9.44 -6.36 20.22
CA LEU A 158 8.98 -7.05 19.01
C LEU A 158 8.60 -8.51 19.30
N ASP A 159 9.43 -9.25 20.04
CA ASP A 159 9.20 -10.66 20.35
C ASP A 159 7.88 -10.87 21.10
N HIS A 160 7.68 -10.18 22.23
CA HIS A 160 6.42 -10.21 22.98
C HIS A 160 5.19 -9.77 22.15
N LEU A 161 5.35 -8.81 21.23
CA LEU A 161 4.27 -8.43 20.32
C LEU A 161 3.92 -9.59 19.37
N THR A 162 4.91 -10.29 18.82
CA THR A 162 4.66 -11.45 17.96
C THR A 162 3.94 -12.57 18.70
N GLU A 163 4.37 -12.89 19.92
CA GLU A 163 3.71 -13.88 20.78
C GLU A 163 2.25 -13.51 21.03
N MET A 164 2.00 -12.28 21.46
CA MET A 164 0.65 -11.80 21.75
C MET A 164 -0.27 -11.84 20.52
N LEU A 165 0.25 -11.55 19.32
CA LEU A 165 -0.51 -11.64 18.07
C LEU A 165 -0.80 -13.08 17.66
N ILE A 166 0.18 -13.99 17.78
CA ILE A 166 0.03 -15.41 17.49
C ILE A 166 -0.98 -16.07 18.44
N ASP A 167 -0.87 -15.81 19.74
CA ASP A 167 -1.81 -16.30 20.74
C ASP A 167 -3.24 -15.82 20.47
N CYS A 168 -3.38 -14.59 20.00
CA CYS A 168 -4.68 -14.04 19.64
C CYS A 168 -5.31 -14.75 18.44
N GLU A 169 -4.51 -15.05 17.40
CA GLU A 169 -4.96 -15.80 16.24
C GLU A 169 -5.36 -17.23 16.61
N ALA A 170 -4.57 -17.91 17.46
CA ALA A 170 -4.89 -19.25 17.95
C ALA A 170 -6.22 -19.29 18.70
N ARG A 171 -6.47 -18.32 19.60
CA ARG A 171 -7.75 -18.21 20.31
C ARG A 171 -8.93 -17.93 19.38
N GLN A 172 -8.74 -17.10 18.36
CA GLN A 172 -9.79 -16.81 17.39
C GLN A 172 -10.18 -18.08 16.62
N GLN A 173 -9.21 -18.91 16.25
CA GLN A 173 -9.45 -20.17 15.57
C GLN A 173 -10.18 -21.18 16.46
N ASP A 174 -9.84 -21.24 17.75
CA ASP A 174 -10.49 -22.10 18.74
C ASP A 174 -11.97 -21.73 18.94
N ILE A 175 -12.27 -20.43 19.08
CA ILE A 175 -13.65 -19.92 19.20
C ILE A 175 -14.47 -20.29 17.95
N ILE A 176 -13.90 -20.13 16.74
CA ILE A 176 -14.59 -20.48 15.49
C ILE A 176 -14.84 -22.00 15.43
N SER A 177 -13.88 -22.82 15.85
CA SER A 177 -14.02 -24.27 15.89
C SER A 177 -15.11 -24.73 16.85
N ASP A 178 -15.14 -24.22 18.08
CA ASP A 178 -16.15 -24.57 19.09
C ASP A 178 -17.58 -24.19 18.62
N MET A 179 -17.74 -23.00 18.03
CA MET A 179 -19.03 -22.60 17.43
C MET A 179 -19.47 -23.52 16.29
N SER A 180 -18.54 -24.00 15.45
CA SER A 180 -18.86 -24.93 14.35
C SER A 180 -19.26 -26.32 14.85
N LEU A 181 -18.76 -26.75 16.01
CA LEU A 181 -19.10 -28.04 16.62
C LEU A 181 -20.50 -28.03 17.26
N GLN A 182 -20.96 -26.88 17.75
CA GLN A 182 -22.31 -26.73 18.33
C GLN A 182 -23.45 -26.70 17.30
N ALA A 183 -23.17 -26.43 16.02
CA ALA A 183 -24.19 -26.34 14.96
C ALA A 183 -24.82 -27.69 14.53
N ASN A 184 -24.25 -28.83 14.93
CA ASN A 184 -24.68 -30.16 14.50
C ASN A 184 -25.55 -30.92 15.51
N ILE A 185 -25.95 -30.30 16.63
CA ILE A 185 -26.76 -30.94 17.69
C ILE A 185 -28.18 -30.36 17.68
N ALA A 186 -28.94 -30.53 16.59
CA ALA A 186 -30.34 -30.11 16.56
C ALA A 186 -31.25 -30.81 15.54
N HIS A 187 -30.98 -32.06 15.15
CA HIS A 187 -32.00 -32.88 14.47
C HIS A 187 -31.71 -34.35 14.75
N HIS A 188 -32.21 -34.95 15.85
CA HIS A 188 -32.59 -36.38 15.96
C HIS A 188 -32.90 -36.79 17.42
N THR A 189 -33.90 -36.17 18.05
CA THR A 189 -34.65 -36.71 19.20
C THR A 189 -35.97 -35.93 19.22
N GLU A 190 -37.19 -36.45 19.04
CA GLU A 190 -37.76 -37.77 19.16
C GLU A 190 -38.95 -37.86 18.19
N SER A 191 -38.97 -38.88 17.32
CA SER A 191 -40.18 -39.29 16.61
C SER A 191 -40.20 -40.81 16.63
N ASN A 192 -40.90 -41.37 17.60
CA ASN A 192 -41.34 -42.75 17.52
C ASN A 192 -42.75 -42.87 18.06
N GLY A 193 -43.71 -42.71 17.14
CA GLY A 193 -45.09 -43.05 17.38
C GLY A 193 -45.34 -44.55 17.31
N SER A 194 -46.31 -44.98 18.13
CA SER A 194 -47.36 -45.96 17.81
C SER A 194 -47.15 -47.42 18.21
N ARG A 195 -47.99 -47.86 19.17
CA ARG A 195 -48.78 -49.12 19.22
C ARG A 195 -49.37 -49.21 20.65
N GLY A 196 -50.65 -48.99 20.92
CA GLY A 196 -51.86 -49.47 20.28
C GLY A 196 -52.54 -50.47 21.24
N LYS A 197 -53.74 -50.14 21.77
CA LYS A 197 -54.89 -51.06 21.92
C LYS A 197 -56.03 -50.43 22.73
N GLN A 198 -57.11 -50.26 22.00
CA GLN A 198 -58.50 -50.08 22.39
C GLN A 198 -58.97 -51.23 23.29
N PHE A 199 -59.69 -50.90 24.36
CA PHE A 199 -60.59 -51.83 25.06
C PHE A 199 -61.84 -51.04 25.48
N ASP A 200 -62.93 -51.29 24.76
CA ASP A 200 -64.28 -51.10 25.24
C ASP A 200 -64.61 -52.19 26.27
N ASN A 201 -65.19 -51.83 27.42
CA ASN A 201 -66.41 -52.49 27.88
C ASN A 201 -67.01 -51.86 29.14
N ASN A 202 -68.23 -51.37 28.93
CA ASN A 202 -69.28 -51.14 29.91
C ASN A 202 -69.70 -52.45 30.62
N SER A 203 -69.82 -52.43 31.95
CA SER A 203 -70.76 -53.29 32.69
C SER A 203 -70.99 -52.80 34.13
N ARG A 204 -72.14 -52.13 34.30
CA ARG A 204 -73.24 -52.49 35.23
C ARG A 204 -73.06 -52.42 36.76
N SER A 205 -73.98 -51.63 37.34
CA SER A 205 -74.84 -51.90 38.52
C SER A 205 -74.16 -51.93 39.90
N SER A 206 -74.72 -51.46 41.01
CA SER A 206 -76.00 -50.82 41.35
C SER A 206 -76.00 -50.57 42.87
N SER A 207 -76.49 -49.41 43.28
CA SER A 207 -77.40 -49.19 44.42
C SER A 207 -76.98 -49.37 45.89
N THR A 208 -77.58 -48.48 46.69
CA THR A 208 -77.91 -48.54 48.13
C THR A 208 -76.80 -48.11 49.11
N SER A 209 -77.04 -47.50 50.27
CA SER A 209 -78.13 -46.74 50.92
C SER A 209 -77.63 -46.49 52.36
N SER A 210 -78.16 -45.45 53.01
CA SER A 210 -78.18 -45.24 54.48
C SER A 210 -76.87 -44.71 55.10
N ARG A 211 -76.87 -43.75 56.01
CA ARG A 211 -77.91 -43.33 56.96
C ARG A 211 -77.61 -41.91 57.45
#